data_AF-A0A8K1FR60-F1
#
_entry.id   AF-A0A8K1FR60-F1
#
_cell.length_a   1.000
_cell.length_b   1.000
_cell.length_c   1.000
_cell.angle_alpha   90.00
_cell.angle_beta   90.00
_cell.angle_gamma   90.00
#
_symmetry.space_group_name_H-M   'P 1'
#
loop_
_entity.id
_entity.type
_entity.pdbx_description
1 polymer ?
#
loop_
_entity_poly.entity_id
_entity_poly.type
_entity_poly.pdbx_seq_one_letter_code
_entity_poly.pdbx_strand_id
1 'polypeptide(L)'
;MLCERCNKRDIVTTIGGRKLCSVCAKDEIMKRIKREFYPRKALVENDKIIIAYPAYLKPLSELLINIISRLYRKFNVGYLSLEIEPANNINDEIWKLISESKCVAEKGGIKKIILPYTSDFLMAYLIYATAKGDYTYVNLMNFEYKVNDILYLLPFYNTSLMELNGFENVNEYKIITMDEVFNDILEWEKSLLKDNYELFHAFQNSRRIFEEKSYRCEECGGIINSPVKRCVRCSLISASLPC
;
A
#
# COMPACT_ATOMS: atom_id res chain seq x y z
N MET A 1 23.39 14.23 16.41
CA MET A 1 22.27 14.76 17.23
C MET A 1 21.51 13.55 17.79
N LEU A 2 21.14 13.56 19.08
CA LEU A 2 20.56 12.40 19.76
C LEU A 2 19.04 12.27 19.53
N CYS A 3 18.55 11.03 19.56
CA CYS A 3 17.12 10.69 19.47
C CYS A 3 16.29 11.43 20.52
N GLU A 4 15.25 12.13 20.08
CA GLU A 4 14.37 12.94 20.93
C GLU A 4 13.56 12.10 21.93
N ARG A 5 13.33 10.81 21.63
CA ARG A 5 12.55 9.91 22.51
C ARG A 5 13.37 9.23 23.60
N CYS A 6 14.60 8.82 23.29
CA CYS A 6 15.41 8.02 24.24
C CYS A 6 16.68 8.70 24.71
N ASN A 7 17.12 9.77 24.04
CA ASN A 7 18.34 10.52 24.33
C ASN A 7 19.61 9.66 24.48
N LYS A 8 19.69 8.53 23.76
CA LYS A 8 20.77 7.52 23.92
C LYS A 8 21.52 7.17 22.65
N ARG A 9 20.92 7.38 21.47
CA ARG A 9 21.42 6.91 20.18
C ARG A 9 21.26 8.01 19.15
N ASP A 10 22.07 7.97 18.11
CA ASP A 10 21.96 8.90 16.99
C ASP A 10 20.62 8.78 16.25
N ILE A 11 20.16 9.92 15.75
CA ILE A 11 18.98 10.03 14.91
C ILE A 11 19.27 9.37 13.55
N VAL A 12 18.29 8.62 13.04
CA VAL A 12 18.34 8.03 11.69
C VAL A 12 17.18 8.46 10.81
N THR A 13 16.04 8.85 11.41
CA THR A 13 14.86 9.28 10.65
C THR A 13 13.97 10.21 11.49
N THR A 14 12.97 10.81 10.83
CA THR A 14 11.92 11.62 11.45
C THR A 14 10.57 10.92 11.26
N ILE A 15 9.80 10.72 12.33
CA ILE A 15 8.47 10.09 12.29
C ILE A 15 7.47 10.98 13.01
N GLY A 16 6.47 11.47 12.28
CA GLY A 16 5.49 12.44 12.81
C GLY A 16 6.18 13.62 13.51
N GLY A 17 7.22 14.18 12.88
CA GLY A 17 7.97 15.34 13.37
C GLY A 17 9.04 15.08 14.40
N ARG A 18 9.09 13.88 14.96
CA ARG A 18 10.08 13.53 15.98
C ARG A 18 11.29 12.88 15.34
N LYS A 19 12.48 13.37 15.69
CA LYS A 19 13.77 12.80 15.24
C LYS A 19 14.14 11.59 16.10
N LEU A 20 14.13 10.41 15.50
CA LEU A 20 14.23 9.13 16.21
C LEU A 20 15.46 8.32 15.77
N CYS A 21 16.05 7.59 16.72
CA CYS A 21 16.97 6.49 16.42
C CYS A 21 16.22 5.27 15.86
N SER A 22 16.95 4.34 15.24
CA SER A 22 16.38 3.13 14.61
C SER A 22 15.44 2.35 15.53
N VAL A 23 15.83 2.13 16.79
CA VAL A 23 15.00 1.38 17.75
C VAL A 23 13.67 2.09 18.03
N CYS A 24 13.72 3.40 18.31
CA CYS A 24 12.52 4.18 18.60
C CYS A 24 11.63 4.35 17.36
N ALA A 25 12.23 4.42 16.17
CA ALA A 25 11.54 4.48 14.89
C ALA A 25 10.77 3.18 14.62
N LYS A 26 11.44 2.02 14.71
CA LYS A 26 10.82 0.69 14.57
C LYS A 26 9.62 0.53 15.51
N ASP A 27 9.78 0.92 16.78
CA ASP A 27 8.70 0.87 17.78
C ASP A 27 7.51 1.77 17.43
N GLU A 28 7.74 2.97 16.87
CA GLU A 28 6.67 3.90 16.53
C GLU A 28 5.85 3.40 15.33
N ILE A 29 6.52 2.90 14.28
CA ILE A 29 5.84 2.30 13.12
C ILE A 29 5.03 1.07 13.54
N MET A 30 5.59 0.19 14.36
CA MET A 30 4.86 -0.97 14.89
C MET A 30 3.61 -0.55 15.69
N LYS A 31 3.70 0.50 16.51
CA LYS A 31 2.55 1.04 17.24
C LYS A 31 1.49 1.61 16.30
N ARG A 32 1.90 2.34 15.25
CA ARG A 32 0.99 2.91 14.24
C ARG A 32 0.19 1.80 13.54
N ILE A 33 0.88 0.78 13.03
CA ILE A 33 0.22 -0.38 12.38
C ILE A 33 -0.71 -1.10 13.35
N LYS A 34 -0.26 -1.34 14.59
CA LYS A 34 -1.08 -2.00 15.62
C LYS A 34 -2.38 -1.23 15.92
N ARG A 35 -2.34 0.11 15.94
CA ARG A 35 -3.53 0.95 16.17
C ARG A 35 -4.58 0.80 15.08
N GLU A 36 -4.19 0.51 13.84
CA GLU A 36 -5.15 0.27 12.76
C GLU A 36 -5.68 -1.17 12.78
N PHE A 37 -4.76 -2.13 12.91
CA PHE A 37 -5.03 -3.55 12.79
C PHE A 37 -5.88 -4.13 13.92
N TYR A 38 -5.56 -3.80 15.19
CA TYR A 38 -6.15 -4.49 16.34
C TYR A 38 -7.63 -4.12 16.57
N PRO A 39 -8.03 -2.84 16.59
CA PRO A 39 -9.43 -2.47 16.81
C PRO A 39 -10.37 -2.99 15.72
N ARG A 40 -9.86 -3.13 14.49
CA ARG A 40 -10.62 -3.62 13.34
C ARG A 40 -10.65 -5.15 13.21
N LYS A 41 -9.91 -5.86 14.08
CA LYS A 41 -9.69 -7.31 13.95
C LYS A 41 -9.23 -7.67 12.53
N ALA A 42 -8.34 -6.84 11.98
CA ALA A 42 -7.88 -6.97 10.59
C ALA A 42 -7.31 -8.37 10.32
N LEU A 43 -6.59 -8.93 11.29
CA LEU A 43 -6.19 -10.34 11.34
C LEU A 43 -6.73 -11.02 12.61
N VAL A 44 -7.13 -12.28 12.48
CA VAL A 44 -7.60 -13.18 13.53
C VAL A 44 -6.79 -14.47 13.54
N GLU A 45 -7.00 -15.29 14.58
CA GLU A 45 -6.25 -16.54 14.76
C GLU A 45 -6.46 -17.50 13.58
N ASN A 46 -5.37 -18.13 13.13
CA ASN A 46 -5.32 -19.05 11.99
C ASN A 46 -5.69 -18.45 10.63
N ASP A 47 -5.71 -17.12 10.49
CA ASP A 47 -5.85 -16.48 9.19
C ASP A 47 -4.75 -16.94 8.22
N LYS A 48 -5.14 -17.17 6.97
CA LYS A 48 -4.22 -17.20 5.83
C LYS A 48 -4.30 -15.86 5.11
N ILE A 49 -3.15 -15.30 4.76
CA ILE A 49 -3.08 -14.04 4.03
C ILE A 49 -2.17 -14.17 2.81
N ILE A 50 -2.49 -13.40 1.77
CA ILE A 50 -1.60 -13.18 0.63
C ILE A 50 -0.90 -11.84 0.83
N ILE A 51 0.40 -11.79 0.57
CA ILE A 51 1.14 -10.54 0.44
C ILE A 51 1.48 -10.40 -1.03
N ALA A 52 0.70 -9.56 -1.71
CA ALA A 52 0.81 -9.37 -3.16
C ALA A 52 1.58 -8.10 -3.44
N TYR A 53 2.57 -8.17 -4.33
CA TYR A 53 3.44 -7.05 -4.63
C TYR A 53 4.05 -7.15 -6.04
N PRO A 54 4.23 -6.02 -6.74
CA PRO A 54 5.11 -5.98 -7.91
C PRO A 54 6.57 -6.17 -7.47
N ALA A 55 7.39 -6.77 -8.33
CA ALA A 55 8.78 -7.17 -8.03
C ALA A 55 9.61 -6.05 -7.36
N TYR A 56 9.44 -4.80 -7.81
CA TYR A 56 10.19 -3.68 -7.25
C TYR A 56 9.86 -3.42 -5.77
N LEU A 57 8.66 -3.75 -5.26
CA LEU A 57 8.25 -3.56 -3.85
C LEU A 57 8.63 -4.73 -2.92
N LYS A 58 9.42 -5.69 -3.38
CA LYS A 58 9.83 -6.85 -2.57
C LYS A 58 10.45 -6.49 -1.20
N PRO A 59 11.35 -5.50 -1.06
CA PRO A 59 11.90 -5.15 0.25
C PRO A 59 10.82 -4.68 1.25
N LEU A 60 9.78 -4.01 0.76
CA LEU A 60 8.66 -3.55 1.57
C LEU A 60 7.71 -4.70 1.95
N SER A 61 7.51 -5.67 1.05
CA SER A 61 6.71 -6.87 1.36
C SER A 61 7.39 -7.73 2.42
N GLU A 62 8.70 -7.93 2.34
CA GLU A 62 9.51 -8.63 3.37
C GLU A 62 9.46 -7.89 4.71
N LEU A 63 9.52 -6.55 4.70
CA LEU A 63 9.34 -5.75 5.91
C LEU A 63 7.96 -5.96 6.54
N LEU A 64 6.89 -6.00 5.73
CA LEU A 64 5.54 -6.26 6.23
C LEU A 64 5.40 -7.66 6.82
N ILE A 65 5.97 -8.69 6.20
CA ILE A 65 6.01 -10.06 6.76
C ILE A 65 6.61 -10.01 8.16
N ASN A 66 7.75 -9.34 8.32
CA ASN A 66 8.46 -9.24 9.60
C ASN A 66 7.64 -8.49 10.66
N ILE A 67 7.03 -7.36 10.29
CA ILE A 67 6.19 -6.57 11.21
C ILE A 67 4.97 -7.38 11.64
N ILE A 68 4.27 -8.00 10.70
CA ILE A 68 3.03 -8.75 10.98
C ILE A 68 3.36 -9.98 11.81
N SER A 69 4.39 -10.74 11.46
CA SER A 69 4.85 -11.90 12.23
C SER A 69 5.18 -11.53 13.68
N ARG A 70 5.75 -10.34 13.90
CA ARG A 70 6.05 -9.84 15.24
C ARG A 70 4.80 -9.39 15.99
N LEU A 71 3.89 -8.67 15.35
CA LEU A 71 2.64 -8.19 15.95
C LEU A 71 1.65 -9.32 16.24
N TYR A 72 1.66 -10.37 15.42
CA TYR A 72 0.70 -11.47 15.41
C TYR A 72 1.34 -12.83 15.75
N ARG A 73 2.48 -12.83 16.44
CA ARG A 73 3.23 -14.05 16.82
C ARG A 73 2.37 -15.13 17.48
N LYS A 74 1.29 -14.76 18.18
CA LYS A 74 0.38 -15.68 18.87
C LYS A 74 -0.77 -16.23 18.00
N PHE A 75 -0.97 -15.68 16.81
CA PHE A 75 -2.18 -15.90 16.01
C PHE A 75 -2.01 -16.98 14.94
N ASN A 76 -0.82 -17.59 14.82
CA ASN A 76 -0.54 -18.63 13.81
C ASN A 76 -0.98 -18.24 12.39
N VAL A 77 -0.66 -17.00 11.97
CA VAL A 77 -1.02 -16.48 10.65
C VAL A 77 -0.17 -17.17 9.57
N GLY A 78 -0.81 -17.71 8.54
CA GLY A 78 -0.15 -18.28 7.37
C GLY A 78 0.06 -17.24 6.26
N TYR A 79 1.21 -17.28 5.60
CA TYR A 79 1.59 -16.30 4.57
C TYR A 79 1.79 -16.99 3.21
N LEU A 80 1.26 -16.36 2.16
CA LEU A 80 1.60 -16.65 0.78
C LEU A 80 2.13 -15.38 0.11
N SER A 81 3.36 -15.38 -0.36
CA SER A 81 3.90 -14.28 -1.16
C SER A 81 3.47 -14.46 -2.61
N LEU A 82 2.95 -13.40 -3.21
CA LEU A 82 2.60 -13.36 -4.62
C LEU A 82 3.33 -12.17 -5.26
N GLU A 83 4.41 -12.48 -5.97
CA GLU A 83 5.12 -11.50 -6.79
C GLU A 83 4.46 -11.40 -8.17
N ILE A 84 4.25 -10.18 -8.64
CA ILE A 84 3.58 -9.91 -9.92
C ILE A 84 4.53 -9.12 -10.81
N GLU A 85 4.58 -9.51 -12.08
CA GLU A 85 5.40 -8.82 -13.07
C GLU A 85 4.90 -7.39 -13.28
N PRO A 86 5.76 -6.36 -13.13
CA PRO A 86 5.41 -4.96 -13.34
C PRO A 86 4.81 -4.68 -14.71
N ALA A 87 4.09 -3.55 -14.84
CA ALA A 87 3.54 -3.10 -16.12
C ALA A 87 4.00 -1.67 -16.44
N ASN A 88 4.09 -1.33 -17.73
CA ASN A 88 4.52 0.00 -18.20
C ASN A 88 3.52 1.13 -17.87
N ASN A 89 2.35 0.79 -17.35
CA ASN A 89 1.33 1.74 -16.93
C ASN A 89 0.88 1.42 -15.51
N ILE A 90 0.90 2.41 -14.61
CA ILE A 90 0.59 2.17 -13.19
C ILE A 90 -0.86 1.71 -12.94
N ASN A 91 -1.83 2.16 -13.74
CA ASN A 91 -3.21 1.69 -13.59
C ASN A 91 -3.36 0.24 -14.05
N ASP A 92 -2.65 -0.17 -15.10
CA ASP A 92 -2.66 -1.55 -15.57
C ASP A 92 -1.91 -2.46 -14.60
N GLU A 93 -0.86 -1.95 -13.95
CA GLU A 93 -0.15 -2.66 -12.89
C GLU A 93 -1.03 -2.88 -11.65
N ILE A 94 -1.70 -1.83 -11.16
CA ILE A 94 -2.63 -1.95 -10.03
C ILE A 94 -3.78 -2.90 -10.38
N TRP A 95 -4.31 -2.79 -11.61
CA TRP A 95 -5.34 -3.71 -12.11
C TRP A 95 -4.85 -5.16 -12.07
N LYS A 96 -3.67 -5.43 -12.63
CA LYS A 96 -3.06 -6.77 -12.67
C LYS A 96 -2.81 -7.31 -11.26
N LEU A 97 -2.29 -6.47 -10.37
CA LEU A 97 -2.07 -6.80 -8.96
C LEU A 97 -3.36 -7.25 -8.28
N ILE A 98 -4.44 -6.48 -8.44
CA ILE A 98 -5.75 -6.81 -7.87
C ILE A 98 -6.31 -8.08 -8.52
N SER A 99 -6.30 -8.18 -9.84
CA SER A 99 -6.91 -9.30 -10.57
C SER A 99 -6.20 -10.62 -10.30
N GLU A 100 -4.87 -10.68 -10.38
CA GLU A 100 -4.13 -11.92 -10.14
C GLU A 100 -4.16 -12.34 -8.67
N SER A 101 -4.01 -11.38 -7.74
CA SER A 101 -4.06 -11.69 -6.31
C SER A 101 -5.45 -12.13 -5.86
N LYS A 102 -6.52 -11.51 -6.39
CA LYS A 102 -7.90 -11.99 -6.24
C LYS A 102 -8.06 -13.43 -6.72
N CYS A 103 -7.55 -13.75 -7.89
CA CYS A 103 -7.67 -15.07 -8.47
C CYS A 103 -7.03 -16.17 -7.60
N VAL A 104 -5.82 -15.89 -7.11
CA VAL A 104 -5.10 -16.79 -6.19
C VAL A 104 -5.86 -16.90 -4.86
N ALA A 105 -6.39 -15.79 -4.36
CA ALA A 105 -7.16 -15.74 -3.13
C ALA A 105 -8.43 -16.59 -3.20
N GLU A 106 -9.20 -16.47 -4.27
CA GLU A 106 -10.44 -17.23 -4.50
C GLU A 106 -10.16 -18.74 -4.62
N LYS A 107 -9.15 -19.14 -5.40
CA LYS A 107 -8.73 -20.54 -5.53
C LYS A 107 -8.22 -21.13 -4.20
N GLY A 108 -7.58 -20.30 -3.38
CA GLY A 108 -7.03 -20.69 -2.08
C GLY A 108 -8.00 -20.55 -0.88
N GLY A 109 -9.21 -20.02 -1.09
CA GLY A 109 -10.14 -19.67 -0.02
C GLY A 109 -9.61 -18.60 0.95
N ILE A 110 -8.70 -17.74 0.49
CA ILE A 110 -8.08 -16.66 1.28
C ILE A 110 -8.90 -15.38 1.11
N LYS A 111 -9.22 -14.70 2.20
CA LYS A 111 -10.06 -13.49 2.18
C LYS A 111 -9.30 -12.19 2.41
N LYS A 112 -8.00 -12.27 2.68
CA LYS A 112 -7.18 -11.13 3.13
C LYS A 112 -5.91 -11.05 2.30
N ILE A 113 -5.71 -9.89 1.69
CA ILE A 113 -4.55 -9.58 0.86
C ILE A 113 -3.89 -8.33 1.44
N ILE A 114 -2.56 -8.32 1.53
CA ILE A 114 -1.79 -7.19 2.04
C ILE A 114 -0.95 -6.62 0.90
N LEU A 115 -1.06 -5.30 0.71
CA LEU A 115 -0.30 -4.57 -0.30
C LEU A 115 0.76 -3.69 0.38
N PRO A 116 2.02 -3.70 -0.09
CA PRO A 116 3.10 -2.92 0.51
C PRO A 116 3.17 -1.46 0.02
N TYR A 117 2.05 -0.85 -0.37
CA TYR A 117 2.04 0.55 -0.80
C TYR A 117 2.25 1.50 0.38
N THR A 118 3.25 2.36 0.24
CA THR A 118 3.56 3.44 1.18
C THR A 118 2.69 4.66 0.91
N SER A 119 2.73 5.63 1.82
CA SER A 119 2.08 6.92 1.56
C SER A 119 2.67 7.65 0.35
N ASP A 120 3.97 7.49 0.06
CA ASP A 120 4.61 8.06 -1.14
C ASP A 120 3.98 7.49 -2.41
N PHE A 121 3.86 6.15 -2.51
CA PHE A 121 3.26 5.51 -3.68
C PHE A 121 1.81 5.97 -3.90
N LEU A 122 1.03 6.04 -2.81
CA LEU A 122 -0.39 6.40 -2.87
C LEU A 122 -0.59 7.88 -3.21
N MET A 123 0.30 8.77 -2.76
CA MET A 123 0.28 10.18 -3.12
C MET A 123 0.68 10.38 -4.58
N ALA A 124 1.74 9.71 -5.04
CA ALA A 124 2.15 9.72 -6.44
C ALA A 124 1.01 9.23 -7.34
N TYR A 125 0.29 8.20 -6.89
CA TYR A 125 -0.89 7.71 -7.59
C TYR A 125 -2.02 8.73 -7.67
N LEU A 126 -2.28 9.52 -6.62
CA LEU A 126 -3.27 10.60 -6.69
C LEU A 126 -2.90 11.66 -7.72
N ILE A 127 -1.62 12.08 -7.75
CA ILE A 127 -1.13 13.06 -8.72
C ILE A 127 -1.23 12.49 -10.14
N TYR A 128 -0.76 11.26 -10.33
CA TYR A 128 -0.84 10.55 -11.60
C TYR A 128 -2.29 10.43 -12.11
N ALA A 129 -3.21 9.95 -11.25
CA ALA A 129 -4.62 9.80 -11.56
C ALA A 129 -5.26 11.14 -11.96
N THR A 130 -4.90 12.21 -11.26
CA THR A 130 -5.38 13.57 -11.57
C THR A 130 -4.83 14.06 -12.92
N ALA A 131 -3.54 13.88 -13.17
CA ALA A 131 -2.89 14.28 -14.43
C ALA A 131 -3.43 13.52 -15.64
N LYS A 132 -3.77 12.23 -15.48
CA LYS A 132 -4.32 11.38 -16.55
C LYS A 132 -5.85 11.42 -16.65
N GLY A 133 -6.54 11.97 -15.66
CA GLY A 133 -8.01 11.90 -15.56
C GLY A 133 -8.56 10.50 -15.33
N ASP A 134 -7.74 9.54 -14.88
CA ASP A 134 -8.12 8.15 -14.60
C ASP A 134 -8.02 7.89 -13.08
N TYR A 135 -9.18 7.95 -12.42
CA TYR A 135 -9.32 7.82 -10.97
C TYR A 135 -9.68 6.39 -10.52
N THR A 136 -9.46 5.38 -11.36
CA THR A 136 -9.99 4.03 -11.13
C THR A 136 -9.65 3.48 -9.73
N TYR A 137 -8.42 3.70 -9.22
CA TYR A 137 -7.96 3.09 -7.97
C TYR A 137 -7.71 4.06 -6.82
N VAL A 138 -8.26 5.29 -6.87
CA VAL A 138 -8.05 6.29 -5.80
C VAL A 138 -8.56 5.82 -4.43
N ASN A 139 -9.49 4.86 -4.40
CA ASN A 139 -9.98 4.25 -3.17
C ASN A 139 -8.96 3.35 -2.45
N LEU A 140 -7.82 3.02 -3.08
CA LEU A 140 -6.69 2.35 -2.41
C LEU A 140 -5.99 3.27 -1.40
N MET A 141 -6.24 4.58 -1.42
CA MET A 141 -5.64 5.54 -0.48
C MET A 141 -6.25 5.48 0.93
N ASN A 142 -6.36 4.28 1.48
CA ASN A 142 -6.92 4.01 2.80
C ASN A 142 -6.29 2.75 3.38
N PHE A 143 -6.52 2.49 4.67
CA PHE A 143 -6.10 1.26 5.32
C PHE A 143 -6.73 0.00 4.68
N GLU A 144 -7.99 0.12 4.25
CA GLU A 144 -8.79 -0.99 3.72
C GLU A 144 -9.37 -0.66 2.35
N TYR A 145 -9.33 -1.66 1.48
CA TYR A 145 -9.99 -1.66 0.18
C TYR A 145 -10.68 -3.00 -0.03
N LYS A 146 -11.97 -2.99 -0.38
CA LYS A 146 -12.78 -4.21 -0.48
C LYS A 146 -13.19 -4.46 -1.93
N VAL A 147 -12.96 -5.69 -2.39
CA VAL A 147 -13.42 -6.20 -3.69
C VAL A 147 -14.16 -7.51 -3.41
N ASN A 148 -15.47 -7.54 -3.61
CA ASN A 148 -16.33 -8.66 -3.23
C ASN A 148 -16.09 -9.08 -1.77
N ASP A 149 -15.76 -10.35 -1.51
CA ASP A 149 -15.48 -10.86 -0.17
C ASP A 149 -14.00 -10.77 0.25
N ILE A 150 -13.15 -10.17 -0.59
CA ILE A 150 -11.72 -10.03 -0.33
C ILE A 150 -11.43 -8.63 0.21
N LEU A 151 -10.69 -8.60 1.33
CA LEU A 151 -10.21 -7.40 1.99
C LEU A 151 -8.73 -7.20 1.67
N TYR A 152 -8.42 -6.10 1.00
CA TYR A 152 -7.06 -5.60 0.81
C TYR A 152 -6.71 -4.67 1.98
N LEU A 153 -5.59 -4.95 2.63
CA LEU A 153 -5.04 -4.17 3.73
C LEU A 153 -3.77 -3.45 3.25
N LEU A 154 -3.65 -2.17 3.56
CA LEU A 154 -2.52 -1.34 3.18
C LEU A 154 -1.85 -0.78 4.45
N PRO A 155 -0.95 -1.52 5.11
CA PRO A 155 -0.44 -1.15 6.44
C PRO A 155 0.41 0.13 6.43
N PHE A 156 1.02 0.45 5.29
CA PHE A 156 1.84 1.64 5.11
C PHE A 156 1.09 2.80 4.42
N TYR A 157 -0.24 2.74 4.32
CA TYR A 157 -1.01 3.79 3.64
C TYR A 157 -0.74 5.21 4.16
N ASN A 158 -0.36 5.34 5.44
CA ASN A 158 0.03 6.57 6.13
C ASN A 158 1.49 6.54 6.64
N THR A 159 2.38 5.80 5.97
CA THR A 159 3.78 5.69 6.38
C THR A 159 4.68 5.86 5.17
N SER A 160 5.54 6.87 5.20
CA SER A 160 6.41 7.16 4.05
C SER A 160 7.68 6.30 4.06
N LEU A 161 8.30 6.14 2.90
CA LEU A 161 9.60 5.49 2.76
C LEU A 161 10.65 6.12 3.66
N MET A 162 10.65 7.45 3.79
CA MET A 162 11.56 8.16 4.69
C MET A 162 11.38 7.74 6.14
N GLU A 163 10.14 7.56 6.62
CA GLU A 163 9.86 7.08 7.97
C GLU A 163 10.34 5.63 8.18
N LEU A 164 10.40 4.85 7.10
CA LEU A 164 10.86 3.46 7.12
C LEU A 164 12.39 3.29 7.16
N ASN A 165 13.19 4.35 6.96
CA ASN A 165 14.66 4.28 7.06
C ASN A 165 15.20 3.78 8.42
N GLY A 166 14.36 3.73 9.45
CA GLY A 166 14.70 3.06 10.71
C GLY A 166 14.88 1.54 10.60
N PHE A 167 14.45 0.93 9.49
CA PHE A 167 14.56 -0.50 9.20
C PHE A 167 15.67 -0.77 8.17
N GLU A 168 16.58 -1.69 8.48
CA GLU A 168 17.77 -1.97 7.67
C GLU A 168 17.45 -2.36 6.22
N ASN A 169 16.42 -3.18 6.00
CA ASN A 169 16.06 -3.71 4.67
C ASN A 169 15.52 -2.66 3.69
N VAL A 170 15.19 -1.46 4.18
CA VAL A 170 14.56 -0.38 3.39
C VAL A 170 15.29 0.94 3.57
N ASN A 171 16.46 0.92 4.22
CA ASN A 171 17.30 2.10 4.33
C ASN A 171 17.78 2.50 2.92
N GLU A 172 17.56 3.77 2.56
CA GLU A 172 17.91 4.34 1.23
C GLU A 172 17.19 3.69 0.03
N TYR A 173 16.22 2.82 0.28
CA TYR A 173 15.44 2.16 -0.76
C TYR A 173 14.64 3.19 -1.59
N LYS A 174 14.52 2.92 -2.90
CA LYS A 174 13.76 3.74 -3.85
C LYS A 174 12.77 2.86 -4.60
N ILE A 175 11.57 3.40 -4.81
CA ILE A 175 10.57 2.80 -5.69
C ILE A 175 10.92 3.24 -7.12
N ILE A 176 11.11 2.27 -8.01
CA ILE A 176 11.33 2.49 -9.44
C ILE A 176 10.39 1.54 -10.17
N THR A 177 9.38 2.12 -10.83
CA THR A 177 8.38 1.39 -11.61
C THR A 177 8.78 1.31 -13.09
N MET A 178 7.99 0.63 -13.92
CA MET A 178 8.16 0.67 -15.37
C MET A 178 7.41 1.84 -16.05
N ASP A 179 6.68 2.67 -15.30
CA ASP A 179 5.99 3.86 -15.80
C ASP A 179 6.86 5.10 -15.55
N GLU A 180 7.47 5.64 -16.60
CA GLU A 180 8.38 6.80 -16.51
C GLU A 180 7.71 8.04 -15.90
N VAL A 181 6.45 8.31 -16.28
CA VAL A 181 5.69 9.44 -15.74
C VAL A 181 5.45 9.27 -14.24
N PHE A 182 5.17 8.04 -13.81
CA PHE A 182 5.01 7.74 -12.39
C PHE A 182 6.33 7.89 -11.61
N ASN A 183 7.45 7.48 -12.21
CA ASN A 183 8.77 7.66 -11.61
C ASN A 183 9.16 9.15 -11.48
N ASP A 184 8.84 9.97 -12.48
CA ASP A 184 9.05 11.42 -12.43
C ASP A 184 8.24 12.06 -11.31
N ILE A 185 7.00 11.63 -11.10
CA ILE A 185 6.16 12.09 -9.99
C ILE A 185 6.79 11.69 -8.65
N LEU A 186 7.20 10.44 -8.47
CA LEU A 186 7.84 9.97 -7.24
C LEU A 186 9.10 10.78 -6.89
N GLU A 187 9.95 11.06 -7.87
CA GLU A 187 11.16 11.86 -7.65
C GLU A 187 10.81 13.33 -7.36
N TRP A 188 9.84 13.90 -8.07
CA TRP A 188 9.33 15.25 -7.82
C TRP A 188 8.79 15.40 -6.39
N GLU A 189 7.93 14.48 -5.95
CA GLU A 189 7.38 14.45 -4.59
C GLU A 189 8.47 14.39 -3.54
N LYS A 190 9.44 13.47 -3.73
CA LYS A 190 10.58 13.33 -2.81
C LYS A 190 11.40 14.61 -2.72
N SER A 191 11.62 15.28 -3.85
CA SER A 191 12.42 16.50 -3.90
C SER A 191 11.75 17.68 -3.17
N LEU A 192 10.43 17.84 -3.31
CA LEU A 192 9.68 18.96 -2.73
C LEU A 192 9.23 18.73 -1.28
N LEU A 193 8.94 17.49 -0.93
CA LEU A 193 8.28 17.16 0.34
C LEU A 193 9.23 16.61 1.40
N LYS A 194 10.52 16.51 1.07
CA LYS A 194 11.58 16.12 2.02
C LYS A 194 11.52 16.92 3.33
N ASP A 195 11.19 18.20 3.22
CA ASP A 195 11.12 19.13 4.37
C ASP A 195 9.71 19.26 4.94
N ASN A 196 8.69 18.75 4.25
CA ASN A 196 7.26 18.85 4.60
C ASN A 196 6.61 17.46 4.75
N TYR A 197 7.21 16.60 5.59
CA TYR A 197 6.79 15.20 5.75
C TYR A 197 5.33 15.02 6.18
N GLU A 198 4.70 16.05 6.76
CA GLU A 198 3.30 16.01 7.21
C GLU A 198 2.30 15.86 6.05
N LEU A 199 2.69 16.29 4.85
CA LEU A 199 1.84 16.19 3.67
C LEU A 199 1.58 14.73 3.25
N PHE A 200 2.52 13.82 3.53
CA PHE A 200 2.33 12.36 3.37
C PHE A 200 1.28 11.77 4.32
N HIS A 201 0.79 12.52 5.30
CA HIS A 201 -0.29 12.11 6.21
C HIS A 201 -1.61 12.81 5.91
N ALA A 202 -1.60 13.91 5.16
CA ALA A 202 -2.77 14.76 4.93
C ALA A 202 -3.55 14.44 3.63
N PHE A 203 -2.86 13.96 2.59
CA PHE A 203 -3.45 13.79 1.24
C PHE A 203 -4.62 12.79 1.20
N GLN A 204 -4.70 11.87 2.17
CA GLN A 204 -5.74 10.84 2.21
C GLN A 204 -7.16 11.41 2.30
N ASN A 205 -7.33 12.62 2.83
CA ASN A 205 -8.63 13.29 2.88
C ASN A 205 -9.12 13.69 1.48
N SER A 206 -8.21 13.91 0.53
CA SER A 206 -8.54 14.27 -0.85
C SER A 206 -9.32 13.17 -1.58
N ARG A 207 -9.25 11.91 -1.12
CA ARG A 207 -10.03 10.81 -1.72
C ARG A 207 -11.54 11.02 -1.62
N ARG A 208 -12.01 11.78 -0.61
CA ARG A 208 -13.43 12.04 -0.36
C ARG A 208 -14.11 12.73 -1.54
N ILE A 209 -13.35 13.49 -2.33
CA ILE A 209 -13.83 14.15 -3.56
C ILE A 209 -14.32 13.11 -4.60
N PHE A 210 -13.84 11.87 -4.50
CA PHE A 210 -14.19 10.79 -5.41
C PHE A 210 -15.20 9.80 -4.82
N GLU A 211 -15.61 9.95 -3.56
CA GLU A 211 -16.58 9.05 -2.90
C GLU A 211 -17.99 9.21 -3.46
N GLU A 212 -18.34 10.38 -4.03
CA GLU A 212 -19.62 10.63 -4.69
C GLU A 212 -19.76 9.88 -6.03
N LYS A 213 -18.66 9.42 -6.63
CA LYS A 213 -18.67 8.55 -7.82
C LYS A 213 -19.04 7.14 -7.39
N SER A 214 -20.32 6.80 -7.54
CA SER A 214 -20.98 5.71 -6.82
C SER A 214 -20.80 4.32 -7.45
N TYR A 215 -20.42 4.23 -8.71
CA TYR A 215 -20.29 2.94 -9.38
C TYR A 215 -18.89 2.35 -9.20
N ARG A 216 -18.85 1.06 -8.86
CA ARG A 216 -17.61 0.28 -8.71
C ARG A 216 -17.66 -0.94 -9.61
N CYS A 217 -16.52 -1.27 -10.19
CA CYS A 217 -16.37 -2.52 -10.93
C CYS A 217 -16.48 -3.72 -9.98
N GLU A 218 -17.37 -4.67 -10.28
CA GLU A 218 -17.55 -5.90 -9.50
C GLU A 218 -16.31 -6.82 -9.53
N GLU A 219 -15.40 -6.63 -10.50
CA GLU A 219 -14.22 -7.49 -10.65
C GLU A 219 -12.99 -6.98 -9.91
N CYS A 220 -12.65 -5.70 -10.09
CA CYS A 220 -11.45 -5.10 -9.51
C CYS A 220 -11.74 -4.04 -8.44
N GLY A 221 -13.00 -3.71 -8.17
CA GLY A 221 -13.42 -2.68 -7.22
C GLY A 221 -13.14 -1.23 -7.65
N GLY A 222 -12.61 -1.03 -8.86
CA GLY A 222 -12.24 0.29 -9.36
C GLY A 222 -13.44 1.19 -9.60
N ILE A 223 -13.27 2.50 -9.42
CA ILE A 223 -14.30 3.51 -9.70
C ILE A 223 -14.59 3.54 -11.21
N ILE A 224 -15.87 3.58 -11.57
CA ILE A 224 -16.33 3.68 -12.95
C ILE A 224 -17.34 4.84 -13.09
N ASN A 225 -17.36 5.47 -14.26
CA ASN A 225 -18.20 6.65 -14.53
C ASN A 225 -19.61 6.31 -15.04
N SER A 226 -20.01 5.04 -15.03
CA SER A 226 -21.30 4.57 -15.54
C SER A 226 -21.81 3.36 -14.76
N PRO A 227 -23.14 3.08 -14.76
CA PRO A 227 -23.76 1.96 -14.05
C PRO A 227 -23.51 0.60 -14.72
N VAL A 228 -22.32 0.39 -15.26
CA VAL A 228 -21.91 -0.90 -15.84
C VAL A 228 -21.32 -1.79 -14.74
N LYS A 229 -21.38 -3.11 -14.90
CA LYS A 229 -20.81 -4.05 -13.89
C LYS A 229 -19.29 -4.09 -13.90
N ARG A 230 -18.67 -3.85 -15.06
CA ARG A 230 -17.23 -4.03 -15.29
C ARG A 230 -16.59 -2.76 -15.85
N CYS A 231 -15.40 -2.41 -15.36
CA CYS A 231 -14.61 -1.34 -15.96
C CYS A 231 -14.09 -1.76 -17.34
N VAL A 232 -13.54 -0.80 -18.09
CA VAL A 232 -12.98 -1.04 -19.44
C VAL A 232 -11.89 -2.13 -19.39
N ARG A 233 -10.96 -2.05 -18.42
CA ARG A 233 -9.88 -3.04 -18.24
C ARG A 233 -10.42 -4.47 -18.04
N CYS A 234 -11.35 -4.64 -17.10
CA CYS A 234 -11.96 -5.95 -16.84
C CYS A 234 -12.85 -6.46 -17.99
N SER A 235 -13.47 -5.56 -18.76
CA SER A 235 -14.31 -5.94 -19.90
C SER A 235 -13.48 -6.42 -21.10
N LEU A 236 -12.31 -5.83 -21.34
CA LEU A 236 -11.42 -6.22 -22.43
C LEU A 236 -10.73 -7.57 -22.18
N ILE A 237 -10.49 -7.92 -20.90
CA ILE A 237 -9.62 -9.04 -20.52
C ILE A 237 -10.38 -10.28 -20.02
N SER A 238 -11.72 -10.20 -19.87
CA SER A 238 -12.54 -11.40 -19.63
C SER A 238 -12.52 -12.44 -20.76
N ALA A 239 -11.78 -12.18 -21.85
CA ALA A 239 -11.49 -13.16 -22.90
C ALA A 239 -10.21 -13.99 -22.65
N SER A 240 -9.33 -13.63 -21.69
CA SER A 240 -7.98 -14.21 -21.61
C SER A 240 -7.40 -14.50 -20.22
N LEU A 241 -8.03 -14.08 -19.12
CA LEU A 241 -7.59 -14.46 -17.76
C LEU A 241 -8.69 -15.25 -17.04
N PRO A 242 -8.62 -16.59 -17.02
CA PRO A 242 -9.52 -17.40 -16.22
C PRO A 242 -9.05 -17.37 -14.77
N CYS A 243 -9.82 -16.68 -13.94
CA CYS A 243 -10.34 -17.40 -12.80
C CYS A 243 -11.46 -18.31 -13.34
#